data_AF-A0A940WF52-F1
#
_entry.id   AF-A0A940WF52-F1
#
_cell.length_a   1.000
_cell.length_b   1.000
_cell.length_c   1.000
_cell.angle_alpha   90.00
_cell.angle_beta   90.00
_cell.angle_gamma   90.00
#
_symmetry.space_group_name_H-M   'P 1'
#
loop_
_entity.id
_entity.type
_entity.pdbx_description
1 polymer ?
#
loop_
_entity_poly.entity_id
_entity_poly.type
_entity_poly.pdbx_seq_one_letter_code
_entity_poly.pdbx_strand_id
1 'polypeptide(L)'
;MSIRTTPCDWDVDMGCCPTWEGLPAEQQQFALDVATEILWRLSGRRFGLCELTVRPCLQPCATPSMMPAYPTSSPPGAFSPVMTGGVWLNMACGKCGDECACGSLCEIVLPGPVDSIVEVKLDGAVLDEAEYVVFDHRTLARVPPECWPSCQALTLPDTEVGTWSVTYRQGIPVPPGGLMAAGMLACELGKACSGSSGCKLPKRVQTLTREGVTVGFLDPMSFLTDGLTGLYEVDLWLRTVNPGGLLQAPRVYSPDRRPPRTITGASWLT
;
A
#
# COMPACT_ATOMS: atom_id res chain seq x y z
N MET A 1 10.96 -3.24 -2.87
CA MET A 1 9.56 -3.44 -2.41
C MET A 1 9.47 -2.83 -1.02
N SER A 2 8.66 -1.80 -0.82
CA SER A 2 8.54 -1.14 0.50
C SER A 2 8.02 -2.14 1.54
N ILE A 3 8.61 -2.12 2.72
CA ILE A 3 8.16 -2.91 3.87
C ILE A 3 7.21 -2.02 4.66
N ARG A 4 5.95 -2.44 4.82
CA ARG A 4 5.00 -1.78 5.71
C ARG A 4 5.20 -2.32 7.12
N THR A 5 5.69 -1.47 8.02
CA THR A 5 5.92 -1.82 9.43
C THR A 5 4.77 -1.42 10.33
N THR A 6 3.98 -0.42 9.93
CA THR A 6 2.85 0.15 10.66
C THR A 6 1.62 0.26 9.74
N PRO A 7 0.40 0.32 10.31
CA PRO A 7 -0.76 0.79 9.54
C PRO A 7 -0.48 2.22 9.03
N CYS A 8 -1.01 2.52 7.84
CA CYS A 8 -1.07 3.90 7.31
C CYS A 8 -2.43 4.51 7.65
N ASP A 9 -3.01 5.33 6.78
CA ASP A 9 -4.22 6.10 7.09
C ASP A 9 -5.43 5.20 7.37
N TRP A 10 -5.98 5.36 8.59
CA TRP A 10 -7.23 4.78 9.06
C TRP A 10 -8.02 5.94 9.69
N ASP A 11 -8.97 6.50 8.95
CA ASP A 11 -9.85 7.57 9.46
C ASP A 11 -10.91 6.98 10.40
N VAL A 12 -10.48 6.60 11.60
CA VAL A 12 -11.30 5.84 12.56
C VAL A 12 -12.58 6.59 12.95
N ASP A 13 -13.70 5.89 12.90
CA ASP A 13 -15.00 6.42 13.29
C ASP A 13 -15.27 6.18 14.78
N MET A 14 -15.30 7.26 15.56
CA MET A 14 -15.59 7.23 17.00
C MET A 14 -17.09 7.40 17.34
N GLY A 15 -17.98 7.43 16.34
CA GLY A 15 -19.42 7.65 16.53
C GLY A 15 -20.12 6.62 17.44
N CYS A 16 -19.56 5.41 17.58
CA CYS A 16 -20.05 4.38 18.49
C CYS A 16 -19.48 4.47 19.93
N CYS A 17 -18.71 5.51 20.27
CA CYS A 17 -18.09 5.68 21.58
C CYS A 17 -18.47 7.02 22.24
N PRO A 18 -19.62 7.13 22.92
CA PRO A 18 -20.04 8.39 23.54
C PRO A 18 -19.14 8.84 24.70
N THR A 19 -18.35 7.94 25.29
CA THR A 19 -17.42 8.26 26.38
C THR A 19 -16.06 8.74 25.88
N TRP A 20 -15.83 8.78 24.57
CA TRP A 20 -14.52 9.06 23.98
C TRP A 20 -13.99 10.44 24.36
N GLU A 21 -14.82 11.47 24.21
CA GLU A 21 -14.45 12.86 24.49
C GLU A 21 -14.07 13.10 25.96
N GLY A 22 -14.52 12.24 26.87
CA GLY A 22 -14.18 12.31 28.30
C GLY A 22 -12.80 11.75 28.65
N LEU A 23 -12.11 11.09 27.71
CA LEU A 23 -10.76 10.54 27.95
C LEU A 23 -9.67 11.61 27.71
N PRO A 24 -8.56 11.59 28.47
CA PRO A 24 -7.39 12.42 28.17
C PRO A 24 -6.87 12.19 26.75
N ALA A 25 -6.42 13.25 26.07
CA ALA A 25 -5.96 13.19 24.67
C ALA A 25 -4.85 12.14 24.44
N GLU A 26 -3.94 11.98 25.40
CA GLU A 26 -2.89 10.95 25.35
C GLU A 26 -3.46 9.52 25.35
N GLN A 27 -4.50 9.28 26.16
CA GLN A 27 -5.18 7.98 26.20
C GLN A 27 -6.00 7.74 24.93
N GLN A 28 -6.60 8.78 24.36
CA GLN A 28 -7.29 8.71 23.08
C GLN A 28 -6.33 8.29 21.96
N GLN A 29 -5.20 8.98 21.83
CA GLN A 29 -4.17 8.67 20.83
C GLN A 29 -3.62 7.25 21.01
N PHE A 30 -3.21 6.90 22.23
CA PHE A 30 -2.71 5.56 22.53
C PHE A 30 -3.72 4.47 22.17
N ALA A 31 -4.99 4.64 22.55
CA ALA A 31 -6.02 3.64 22.28
C ALA A 31 -6.33 3.52 20.77
N LEU A 32 -6.30 4.63 20.02
CA LEU A 32 -6.45 4.63 18.56
C LEU A 32 -5.28 3.91 17.87
N ASP A 33 -4.05 4.25 18.24
CA ASP A 33 -2.84 3.67 17.64
C ASP A 33 -2.81 2.15 17.87
N VAL A 34 -3.05 1.71 19.11
CA VAL A 34 -3.06 0.30 19.47
C VAL A 34 -4.21 -0.45 18.81
N ALA A 35 -5.43 0.11 18.80
CA ALA A 35 -6.57 -0.52 18.14
C ALA A 35 -6.32 -0.71 16.64
N THR A 36 -5.82 0.34 15.98
CA THR A 36 -5.51 0.35 14.56
C THR A 36 -4.42 -0.67 14.25
N GLU A 37 -3.35 -0.72 15.05
CA GLU A 37 -2.28 -1.70 14.87
C GLU A 37 -2.77 -3.14 15.04
N ILE A 38 -3.56 -3.42 16.09
CA ILE A 38 -4.13 -4.74 16.36
C ILE A 38 -5.00 -5.18 15.17
N LEU A 39 -5.96 -4.36 14.75
CA LEU A 39 -6.85 -4.72 13.65
C LEU A 39 -6.14 -4.81 12.31
N TRP A 40 -5.16 -3.97 12.05
CA TRP A 40 -4.34 -4.07 10.87
C TRP A 40 -3.58 -5.40 10.82
N ARG A 41 -3.02 -5.86 11.95
CA ARG A 41 -2.36 -7.17 12.05
C ARG A 41 -3.37 -8.32 11.89
N LEU A 42 -4.49 -8.28 12.60
CA LEU A 42 -5.52 -9.32 12.58
C LEU A 42 -6.25 -9.42 11.23
N SER A 43 -6.34 -8.34 10.47
CA SER A 43 -6.88 -8.33 9.10
C SER A 43 -5.86 -8.78 8.04
N GLY A 44 -4.67 -9.24 8.44
CA GLY A 44 -3.63 -9.72 7.54
C GLY A 44 -2.86 -8.61 6.84
N ARG A 45 -2.80 -7.40 7.42
CA ARG A 45 -2.02 -6.25 6.94
C ARG A 45 -2.46 -5.74 5.56
N ARG A 46 -3.75 -5.86 5.25
CA ARG A 46 -4.30 -5.62 3.91
C ARG A 46 -4.76 -4.18 3.66
N PHE A 47 -5.21 -3.49 4.70
CA PHE A 47 -5.87 -2.19 4.60
C PHE A 47 -4.96 -1.04 5.03
N GLY A 48 -5.30 0.16 4.56
CA GLY A 48 -4.58 1.41 4.83
C GLY A 48 -3.96 1.97 3.56
N LEU A 49 -4.21 3.25 3.33
CA LEU A 49 -3.63 4.03 2.25
C LEU A 49 -2.38 4.72 2.76
N CYS A 50 -1.26 4.52 2.07
CA CYS A 50 -0.01 5.20 2.38
C CYS A 50 0.32 6.14 1.23
N GLU A 51 0.54 7.41 1.52
CA GLU A 51 1.12 8.30 0.53
C GLU A 51 2.57 7.90 0.24
N LEU A 52 2.92 7.79 -1.04
CA LEU A 52 4.23 7.35 -1.49
C LEU A 52 4.67 8.15 -2.71
N THR A 53 5.90 8.65 -2.65
CA THR A 53 6.58 9.23 -3.83
C THR A 53 7.58 8.23 -4.41
N VAL A 54 7.46 7.98 -5.72
CA VAL A 54 8.39 7.15 -6.48
C VAL A 54 9.03 7.93 -7.62
N ARG A 55 10.26 7.56 -7.97
CA ARG A 55 11.03 8.12 -9.09
C ARG A 55 11.38 7.01 -10.09
N PRO A 56 10.59 6.81 -11.15
CA PRO A 56 10.81 5.73 -12.11
C PRO A 56 12.02 6.03 -13.04
N CYS A 57 12.88 5.05 -13.30
CA CYS A 57 13.95 5.09 -14.32
C CYS A 57 13.95 3.71 -14.99
N LEU A 58 14.00 3.65 -16.32
CA LEU A 58 14.16 2.38 -17.04
C LEU A 58 15.58 1.82 -16.86
N GLN A 59 15.73 0.49 -16.88
CA GLN A 59 17.06 -0.12 -16.90
C GLN A 59 17.54 -0.35 -18.34
N PRO A 60 18.82 -0.08 -18.66
CA PRO A 60 19.70 0.96 -18.12
C PRO A 60 19.39 2.34 -18.74
N CYS A 61 19.38 3.39 -17.91
CA CYS A 61 19.32 4.81 -18.32
C CYS A 61 20.60 5.27 -19.06
N ALA A 62 21.48 4.34 -19.45
CA ALA A 62 22.44 4.59 -20.50
C ALA A 62 21.63 4.79 -21.79
N THR A 63 22.14 5.57 -22.74
CA THR A 63 21.75 5.35 -24.13
C THR A 63 21.69 3.83 -24.32
N PRO A 64 20.69 3.26 -25.01
CA PRO A 64 20.97 2.02 -25.66
C PRO A 64 22.12 2.40 -26.59
N SER A 65 23.36 2.20 -26.11
CA SER A 65 24.23 1.39 -26.90
C SER A 65 23.39 0.15 -27.15
N MET A 66 22.62 0.20 -28.24
CA MET A 66 22.48 -0.91 -29.13
C MET A 66 23.91 -1.23 -29.60
N MET A 67 24.81 -1.52 -28.66
CA MET A 67 25.82 -2.52 -28.84
C MET A 67 24.96 -3.75 -28.81
N PRO A 68 24.72 -4.34 -29.99
CA PRO A 68 24.15 -5.68 -30.01
C PRO A 68 24.92 -6.53 -28.99
N ALA A 69 24.28 -7.56 -28.43
CA ALA A 69 25.01 -8.59 -27.68
C ALA A 69 26.17 -9.21 -28.51
N TYR A 70 26.20 -8.96 -29.83
CA TYR A 70 27.22 -9.35 -30.79
C TYR A 70 27.41 -8.30 -31.90
N PRO A 71 28.61 -7.77 -32.17
CA PRO A 71 28.82 -6.67 -33.13
C PRO A 71 28.24 -7.02 -34.51
N THR A 72 27.04 -6.54 -34.81
CA THR A 72 26.43 -6.70 -36.12
C THR A 72 26.33 -5.30 -36.72
N SER A 73 26.99 -5.12 -37.86
CA SER A 73 26.83 -3.98 -38.75
C SER A 73 25.47 -4.08 -39.45
N SER A 74 24.40 -4.08 -38.65
CA SER A 74 23.05 -4.34 -39.09
C SER A 74 22.49 -3.06 -39.73
N PRO A 75 22.07 -3.10 -41.01
CA PRO A 75 21.52 -1.93 -41.69
C PRO A 75 20.24 -1.41 -41.00
N PRO A 76 19.85 -0.14 -41.19
CA PRO A 76 18.57 0.38 -40.68
C PRO A 76 17.41 -0.56 -41.05
N GLY A 77 16.63 -1.02 -40.07
CA GLY A 77 15.55 -2.00 -40.25
C GLY A 77 15.94 -3.47 -40.00
N ALA A 78 17.21 -3.77 -39.75
CA ALA A 78 17.62 -5.12 -39.35
C ALA A 78 17.32 -5.39 -37.86
N PHE A 79 16.78 -6.58 -37.58
CA PHE A 79 16.49 -7.06 -36.24
C PHE A 79 17.78 -7.21 -35.42
N SER A 80 17.89 -6.45 -34.33
CA SER A 80 18.96 -6.58 -33.35
C SER A 80 18.44 -7.33 -32.12
N PRO A 81 19.10 -8.42 -31.70
CA PRO A 81 18.74 -9.11 -30.48
C PRO A 81 19.08 -8.22 -29.29
N VAL A 82 18.07 -7.94 -28.49
CA VAL A 82 18.13 -7.13 -27.28
C VAL A 82 17.43 -7.87 -26.16
N MET A 83 18.02 -7.82 -24.98
CA MET A 83 17.46 -8.45 -23.79
C MET A 83 16.61 -7.42 -23.06
N THR A 84 15.30 -7.64 -22.97
CA THR A 84 14.38 -6.78 -22.20
C THR A 84 13.51 -7.65 -21.30
N GLY A 85 13.42 -7.32 -20.01
CA GLY A 85 12.61 -8.07 -19.05
C GLY A 85 12.94 -9.58 -18.95
N GLY A 86 14.20 -9.97 -19.19
CA GLY A 86 14.63 -11.37 -19.19
C GLY A 86 14.29 -12.16 -20.46
N VAL A 87 13.68 -11.52 -21.45
CA VAL A 87 13.32 -12.12 -22.74
C VAL A 87 14.24 -11.58 -23.84
N TRP A 88 14.67 -12.49 -24.72
CA TRP A 88 15.35 -12.10 -25.96
C TRP A 88 14.33 -11.61 -26.97
N LEU A 89 14.38 -10.31 -27.26
CA LEU A 89 13.56 -9.68 -28.29
C LEU A 89 14.44 -9.33 -29.48
N ASN A 90 13.93 -9.57 -30.68
CA ASN A 90 14.53 -9.07 -31.90
C ASN A 90 13.89 -7.72 -32.21
N MET A 91 14.57 -6.61 -31.88
CA MET A 91 14.06 -5.25 -32.11
C MET A 91 14.79 -4.60 -33.29
N ALA A 92 14.06 -3.98 -34.21
CA ALA A 92 14.62 -3.10 -35.22
C ALA A 92 14.57 -1.64 -34.74
N CYS A 93 15.61 -0.85 -34.99
CA CYS A 93 15.61 0.57 -34.64
C CYS A 93 14.59 1.33 -35.51
N GLY A 94 13.57 1.94 -34.90
CA GLY A 94 12.70 2.91 -35.58
C GLY A 94 11.19 2.75 -35.42
N LYS A 95 10.64 1.65 -34.88
CA LYS A 95 9.20 1.53 -34.59
C LYS A 95 8.89 0.44 -33.57
N CYS A 96 8.14 0.78 -32.52
CA CYS A 96 7.26 -0.16 -31.83
C CYS A 96 5.85 0.05 -32.40
N GLY A 97 5.42 -0.84 -33.28
CA GLY A 97 4.05 -0.89 -33.78
C GLY A 97 3.95 -0.73 -35.28
N ASP A 98 3.35 -1.74 -35.92
CA ASP A 98 2.55 -1.50 -37.12
C ASP A 98 1.25 -2.33 -37.14
N GLU A 99 1.13 -3.53 -36.55
CA GLU A 99 -0.16 -4.28 -36.61
C GLU A 99 -0.43 -5.26 -35.42
N CYS A 100 -1.73 -5.48 -35.14
CA CYS A 100 -2.36 -6.41 -34.19
C CYS A 100 -2.23 -6.13 -32.67
N ALA A 101 -2.51 -4.90 -32.22
CA ALA A 101 -2.82 -4.64 -30.82
C ALA A 101 -3.80 -3.46 -30.69
N CYS A 102 -4.49 -3.37 -29.55
CA CYS A 102 -5.02 -2.08 -29.08
C CYS A 102 -3.82 -1.12 -28.98
N GLY A 103 -3.95 0.13 -29.43
CA GLY A 103 -2.83 1.06 -29.67
C GLY A 103 -1.76 1.13 -28.55
N SER A 104 -0.52 1.43 -28.92
CA SER A 104 0.60 1.49 -27.97
C SER A 104 0.45 2.67 -27.01
N LEU A 105 0.38 2.38 -25.70
CA LEU A 105 0.43 3.38 -24.64
C LEU A 105 1.82 3.42 -23.99
N CYS A 106 2.28 4.61 -23.64
CA CYS A 106 3.51 4.79 -22.89
C CYS A 106 3.23 4.58 -21.40
N GLU A 107 3.60 3.39 -20.90
CA GLU A 107 3.21 2.89 -19.60
C GLU A 107 4.40 2.66 -18.66
N ILE A 108 4.18 2.92 -17.38
CA ILE A 108 5.07 2.50 -16.31
C ILE A 108 4.30 1.72 -15.25
N VAL A 109 4.99 0.81 -14.57
CA VAL A 109 4.40 0.07 -13.46
C VAL A 109 4.83 0.67 -12.13
N LEU A 110 3.82 1.17 -11.41
CA LEU A 110 3.95 1.63 -10.04
C LEU A 110 3.89 0.45 -9.07
N PRO A 111 4.53 0.56 -7.88
CA PRO A 111 4.30 -0.36 -6.78
C PRO A 111 2.82 -0.30 -6.36
N GLY A 112 2.03 -1.30 -6.75
CA GLY A 112 0.60 -1.35 -6.46
C GLY A 112 0.23 -1.91 -5.08
N PRO A 113 -1.07 -1.95 -4.75
CA PRO A 113 -2.16 -1.33 -5.50
C PRO A 113 -2.15 0.20 -5.37
N VAL A 114 -2.44 0.89 -6.48
CA VAL A 114 -2.63 2.34 -6.59
C VAL A 114 -4.11 2.63 -6.36
N ASP A 115 -4.40 3.42 -5.34
CA ASP A 115 -5.75 3.90 -5.04
C ASP A 115 -6.06 5.16 -5.85
N SER A 116 -5.23 6.19 -5.67
CA SER A 116 -5.38 7.50 -6.31
C SER A 116 -4.02 8.16 -6.51
N ILE A 117 -3.86 8.94 -7.58
CA ILE A 117 -2.67 9.77 -7.80
C ILE A 117 -2.87 11.08 -7.04
N VAL A 118 -1.85 11.52 -6.30
CA VAL A 118 -1.84 12.81 -5.60
C VAL A 118 -1.27 13.88 -6.52
N GLU A 119 -0.12 13.61 -7.12
CA GLU A 119 0.48 14.47 -8.14
C GLU A 119 1.49 13.70 -8.99
N VAL A 120 1.68 14.17 -10.22
CA VAL A 120 2.80 13.78 -11.07
C VAL A 120 3.61 15.04 -11.39
N LYS A 121 4.91 15.02 -11.10
CA LYS A 121 5.83 16.13 -11.43
C LYS A 121 6.75 15.73 -12.56
N LEU A 122 6.91 16.61 -13.54
CA LEU A 122 7.86 16.49 -14.65
C LEU A 122 8.60 17.81 -14.80
N ASP A 123 9.93 17.78 -14.75
CA ASP A 123 10.79 18.96 -14.81
C ASP A 123 10.38 20.06 -13.80
N GLY A 124 9.88 19.63 -12.63
CA GLY A 124 9.35 20.46 -11.56
C GLY A 124 7.94 21.02 -11.75
N ALA A 125 7.32 20.84 -12.91
CA ALA A 125 5.93 21.21 -13.14
C ALA A 125 4.97 20.06 -12.78
N VAL A 126 3.85 20.39 -12.13
CA VAL A 126 2.76 19.42 -11.89
C VAL A 126 1.99 19.22 -13.20
N LEU A 127 1.88 17.96 -13.62
CA LEU A 127 1.11 17.56 -14.80
C LEU A 127 -0.38 17.56 -14.51
N ASP A 128 -1.18 17.96 -15.50
CA ASP A 128 -2.64 17.91 -15.40
C ASP A 128 -3.13 16.45 -15.37
N GLU A 129 -4.16 16.19 -14.56
CA GLU A 129 -4.76 14.84 -14.42
C GLU A 129 -5.31 14.31 -15.75
N ALA A 130 -5.71 15.18 -16.69
CA ALA A 130 -6.18 14.78 -18.01
C ALA A 130 -5.06 14.21 -18.91
N GLU A 131 -3.79 14.39 -18.54
CA GLU A 131 -2.64 13.96 -19.35
C GLU A 131 -2.14 12.55 -18.98
N TYR A 132 -2.75 11.87 -18.01
CA TYR A 132 -2.39 10.51 -17.63
C TYR A 132 -3.60 9.69 -17.13
N VAL A 133 -3.48 8.37 -17.19
CA VAL A 133 -4.52 7.44 -16.72
C VAL A 133 -3.87 6.29 -15.95
N VAL A 134 -4.53 5.80 -14.90
CA VAL A 134 -4.11 4.60 -14.18
C VAL A 134 -4.97 3.41 -14.60
N PHE A 135 -4.32 2.35 -15.09
CA PHE A 135 -4.93 1.05 -15.39
C PHE A 135 -4.59 0.02 -14.30
N ASP A 136 -5.55 -0.87 -14.04
CA ASP A 136 -5.40 -2.06 -13.19
C ASP A 136 -4.79 -1.80 -11.81
N HIS A 137 -5.04 -0.61 -11.23
CA HIS A 137 -4.47 -0.16 -9.96
C HIS A 137 -2.94 -0.28 -9.89
N ARG A 138 -2.23 -0.18 -11.01
CA ARG A 138 -0.78 -0.44 -11.03
C ARG A 138 -0.04 0.23 -12.17
N THR A 139 -0.67 0.43 -13.31
CA THR A 139 -0.01 0.90 -14.52
C THR A 139 -0.39 2.35 -14.77
N LEU A 140 0.59 3.25 -14.73
CA LEU A 140 0.39 4.66 -15.08
C LEU A 140 0.73 4.86 -16.55
N ALA A 141 -0.27 5.19 -17.35
CA ALA A 141 -0.15 5.46 -18.78
C ALA A 141 -0.16 6.96 -19.05
N ARG A 142 0.69 7.41 -19.97
CA ARG A 142 0.66 8.76 -20.50
C ARG A 142 -0.35 8.85 -21.64
N VAL A 143 -1.12 9.93 -21.69
CA VAL A 143 -2.04 10.18 -22.81
C VAL A 143 -1.23 10.58 -24.05
N PRO A 144 -1.43 9.92 -25.21
CA PRO A 144 -0.71 10.25 -26.45
C PRO A 144 -0.90 11.72 -26.89
N PRO A 145 0.06 12.30 -27.62
CA PRO A 145 1.26 11.68 -28.20
C PRO A 145 2.47 11.60 -27.24
N GLU A 146 2.33 12.11 -26.03
CA GLU A 146 3.44 12.20 -25.07
C GLU A 146 3.78 10.86 -24.42
N CYS A 147 5.03 10.73 -23.98
CA CYS A 147 5.54 9.53 -23.31
C CYS A 147 6.29 9.86 -22.03
N TRP A 148 6.30 8.94 -21.07
CA TRP A 148 7.09 9.09 -19.86
C TRP A 148 8.60 9.13 -20.17
N PRO A 149 9.38 10.02 -19.51
CA PRO A 149 10.82 10.01 -19.66
C PRO A 149 11.40 8.66 -19.27
N SER A 150 12.14 8.06 -20.20
CA SER A 150 12.82 6.78 -19.95
C SER A 150 13.91 6.90 -18.88
N CYS A 151 14.53 8.08 -18.78
CA CYS A 151 15.64 8.38 -17.90
C CYS A 151 15.36 9.66 -17.11
N GLN A 152 16.00 9.80 -15.95
CA GLN A 152 15.96 11.03 -15.16
C GLN A 152 17.19 11.21 -14.27
N ALA A 153 17.48 12.46 -13.90
CA ALA A 153 18.54 12.83 -12.99
C ALA A 153 18.14 12.55 -11.54
N LEU A 154 18.36 11.31 -11.08
CA LEU A 154 18.08 10.89 -9.70
C LEU A 154 18.96 11.58 -8.64
N THR A 155 20.00 12.30 -9.07
CA THR A 155 20.88 13.10 -8.20
C THR A 155 20.34 14.51 -7.92
N LEU A 156 19.29 14.94 -8.61
CA LEU A 156 18.66 16.25 -8.44
C LEU A 156 17.31 16.11 -7.72
N PRO A 157 16.82 17.16 -7.02
CA PRO A 157 15.43 17.22 -6.53
C PRO A 157 14.42 16.97 -7.65
N ASP A 158 13.23 16.47 -7.32
CA ASP A 158 12.14 16.25 -8.28
C ASP A 158 11.46 17.55 -8.78
N THR A 159 11.96 18.70 -8.32
CA THR A 159 11.60 20.04 -8.78
C THR A 159 12.49 20.57 -9.88
N GLU A 160 13.57 19.87 -10.23
CA GLU A 160 14.56 20.33 -11.20
C GLU A 160 14.30 19.78 -12.61
N VAL A 161 14.84 20.45 -13.62
CA VAL A 161 14.78 19.99 -15.02
C VAL A 161 15.52 18.65 -15.19
N GLY A 162 14.96 17.74 -15.98
CA GLY A 162 15.45 16.39 -16.19
C GLY A 162 15.04 15.42 -15.07
N THR A 163 14.05 15.78 -14.24
CA THR A 163 13.56 14.95 -13.13
C THR A 163 12.06 14.74 -13.22
N TRP A 164 11.58 13.63 -12.65
CA TRP A 164 10.16 13.41 -12.50
C TRP A 164 9.83 12.45 -11.36
N SER A 165 8.68 12.66 -10.75
CA SER A 165 8.19 11.88 -9.62
C SER A 165 6.69 11.67 -9.71
N VAL A 166 6.23 10.59 -9.07
CA VAL A 166 4.80 10.29 -8.93
C VAL A 166 4.54 10.12 -7.45
N THR A 167 3.69 11.00 -6.89
CA THR A 167 3.16 10.88 -5.53
C THR A 167 1.76 10.33 -5.62
N TYR A 168 1.48 9.25 -4.91
CA TYR A 168 0.19 8.56 -4.98
C TYR A 168 -0.15 7.84 -3.69
N ARG A 169 -1.44 7.56 -3.47
CA ARG A 169 -1.91 6.73 -2.36
C ARG A 169 -1.83 5.26 -2.76
N GLN A 170 -1.00 4.52 -2.04
CA GLN A 170 -0.82 3.09 -2.22
C GLN A 170 -1.60 2.32 -1.15
N GLY A 171 -2.42 1.35 -1.55
CA GLY A 171 -3.06 0.42 -0.63
C GLY A 171 -4.52 0.14 -0.98
N ILE A 172 -5.23 -0.43 -0.01
CA ILE A 172 -6.68 -0.66 -0.10
C ILE A 172 -7.31 0.20 1.00
N PRO A 173 -8.30 1.06 0.68
CA PRO A 173 -8.97 1.86 1.69
C PRO A 173 -9.65 0.96 2.72
N VAL A 174 -9.67 1.40 3.97
CA VAL A 174 -10.36 0.66 5.04
C VAL A 174 -11.86 0.77 4.79
N PRO A 175 -12.62 -0.34 4.71
CA PRO A 175 -14.06 -0.26 4.54
C PRO A 175 -14.72 0.34 5.79
N PRO A 176 -15.94 0.93 5.69
CA PRO A 176 -16.62 1.55 6.83
C PRO A 176 -16.72 0.64 8.07
N GLY A 177 -16.95 -0.66 7.87
CA GLY A 177 -16.99 -1.63 8.98
C GLY A 177 -15.65 -1.78 9.71
N GLY A 178 -14.51 -1.57 9.04
CA GLY A 178 -13.18 -1.58 9.65
C GLY A 178 -12.90 -0.31 10.44
N LEU A 179 -13.37 0.84 9.96
CA LEU A 179 -13.28 2.12 10.67
C LEU A 179 -14.12 2.08 11.95
N MET A 180 -15.34 1.54 11.87
CA MET A 180 -16.21 1.31 13.03
C MET A 180 -15.58 0.30 14.01
N ALA A 181 -15.05 -0.82 13.52
CA ALA A 181 -14.40 -1.82 14.36
C ALA A 181 -13.17 -1.27 15.09
N ALA A 182 -12.36 -0.44 14.41
CA ALA A 182 -11.24 0.27 15.03
C ALA A 182 -11.70 1.22 16.13
N GLY A 183 -12.78 1.97 15.90
CA GLY A 183 -13.34 2.88 16.90
C GLY A 183 -13.92 2.15 18.10
N MET A 184 -14.62 1.03 17.88
CA MET A 184 -15.12 0.17 18.96
C MET A 184 -13.99 -0.41 19.80
N LEU A 185 -12.94 -0.93 19.17
CA LEU A 185 -11.78 -1.47 19.89
C LEU A 185 -11.03 -0.36 20.65
N ALA A 186 -10.80 0.78 20.03
CA ALA A 186 -10.17 1.95 20.66
C ALA A 186 -10.97 2.43 21.88
N CYS A 187 -12.30 2.49 21.74
CA CYS A 187 -13.20 2.85 22.84
C CYS A 187 -13.03 1.94 24.05
N GLU A 188 -13.03 0.62 23.82
CA GLU A 188 -12.93 -0.34 24.91
C GLU A 188 -11.52 -0.39 25.52
N LEU A 189 -10.46 -0.16 24.73
CA LEU A 189 -9.10 0.04 25.22
C LEU A 189 -8.99 1.29 26.10
N GLY A 190 -9.58 2.42 25.68
CA GLY A 190 -9.62 3.65 26.49
C GLY A 190 -10.37 3.48 27.80
N LYS A 191 -11.50 2.74 27.80
CA LYS A 191 -12.22 2.35 29.02
C LYS A 191 -11.38 1.45 29.93
N ALA A 192 -10.59 0.54 29.37
CA ALA A 192 -9.69 -0.31 30.14
C ALA A 192 -8.58 0.52 30.81
N CYS A 193 -7.98 1.48 30.10
CA CYS A 193 -6.95 2.38 30.64
C CYS A 193 -7.47 3.26 31.78
N SER A 194 -8.72 3.74 31.68
CA SER A 194 -9.36 4.59 32.70
C SER A 194 -10.02 3.81 33.84
N GLY A 195 -10.02 2.48 33.80
CA GLY A 195 -10.65 1.64 34.82
C GLY A 195 -12.18 1.72 34.84
N SER A 196 -12.81 2.11 33.73
CA SER A 196 -14.27 2.25 33.63
C SER A 196 -14.99 0.91 33.83
N SER A 197 -16.09 0.92 34.58
CA SER A 197 -16.89 -0.28 34.90
C SER A 197 -17.67 -0.83 33.71
N GLY A 198 -17.81 -0.06 32.62
CA GLY A 198 -18.50 -0.45 31.39
C GLY A 198 -17.60 -1.03 30.29
N CYS A 199 -16.36 -1.40 30.61
CA CYS A 199 -15.43 -2.00 29.65
C CYS A 199 -15.85 -3.44 29.28
N LYS A 200 -16.07 -3.68 27.99
CA LYS A 200 -16.50 -4.96 27.40
C LYS A 200 -15.33 -5.88 27.03
N LEU A 201 -14.08 -5.41 27.09
CA LEU A 201 -12.93 -6.27 26.80
C LEU A 201 -12.91 -7.47 27.77
N PRO A 202 -12.75 -8.70 27.24
CA PRO A 202 -12.71 -9.88 28.09
C PRO A 202 -11.58 -9.80 29.12
N LYS A 203 -11.92 -10.04 30.38
CA LYS A 203 -10.96 -10.20 31.48
C LYS A 203 -10.85 -11.69 31.77
N ARG A 204 -9.63 -12.20 32.00
CA ARG A 204 -9.42 -13.60 32.41
C ARG A 204 -9.98 -13.81 33.82
N VAL A 205 -11.24 -14.21 33.92
CA VAL A 205 -11.91 -14.58 35.18
C VAL A 205 -11.98 -16.09 35.26
N GLN A 206 -11.28 -16.70 36.23
CA GLN A 206 -11.13 -18.16 36.30
C GLN A 206 -12.34 -18.86 36.94
N THR A 207 -12.97 -18.29 37.97
CA THR A 207 -14.24 -18.77 38.54
C THR A 207 -14.91 -17.67 39.35
N LEU A 208 -16.22 -17.48 39.21
CA LEU A 208 -17.05 -16.67 40.10
C LEU A 208 -18.06 -17.60 40.77
N THR A 209 -17.83 -17.93 42.04
CA THR A 209 -18.79 -18.69 42.86
C THR A 209 -19.68 -17.70 43.61
N ARG A 210 -20.95 -17.62 43.22
CA ARG A 210 -22.02 -16.95 43.98
C ARG A 210 -23.20 -17.91 44.12
N GLU A 211 -23.66 -18.08 45.36
CA GLU A 211 -24.83 -18.89 45.73
C GLU A 211 -24.86 -20.32 45.18
N GLY A 212 -23.70 -20.99 45.15
CA GLY A 212 -23.64 -22.43 44.82
C GLY A 212 -23.89 -22.79 43.35
N VAL A 213 -24.06 -21.80 42.46
CA VAL A 213 -24.11 -22.03 41.00
C VAL A 213 -22.71 -21.82 40.43
N THR A 214 -22.07 -22.92 40.02
CA THR A 214 -20.81 -22.87 39.27
C THR A 214 -21.12 -22.66 37.80
N VAL A 215 -20.98 -21.43 37.31
CA VAL A 215 -20.95 -21.19 35.86
C VAL A 215 -19.57 -21.63 35.36
N GLY A 216 -19.52 -22.76 34.67
CA GLY A 216 -18.32 -23.21 33.96
C GLY A 216 -18.11 -22.32 32.73
N PHE A 217 -17.15 -21.41 32.79
CA PHE A 217 -16.72 -20.67 31.62
C PHE A 217 -15.85 -21.58 30.76
N LEU A 218 -16.30 -21.89 29.53
CA LEU A 218 -15.38 -22.32 28.47
C LEU A 218 -14.27 -21.27 28.37
N ASP A 219 -13.00 -21.71 28.25
CA ASP A 219 -11.80 -20.86 28.38
C ASP A 219 -12.04 -19.48 27.75
N PRO A 220 -12.24 -18.44 28.59
CA PRO A 220 -12.68 -17.13 28.12
C PRO A 220 -11.62 -16.46 27.25
N MET A 221 -10.44 -17.04 27.07
CA MET A 221 -9.34 -16.51 26.25
C MET A 221 -9.08 -17.30 24.95
N SER A 222 -9.89 -18.30 24.63
CA SER A 222 -9.79 -19.06 23.36
C SER A 222 -9.88 -18.18 22.10
N PHE A 223 -10.51 -17.01 22.19
CA PHE A 223 -10.55 -16.04 21.10
C PHE A 223 -9.15 -15.50 20.71
N LEU A 224 -8.19 -15.46 21.64
CA LEU A 224 -6.83 -14.99 21.33
C LEU A 224 -6.06 -15.96 20.44
N THR A 225 -6.26 -17.28 20.62
CA THR A 225 -5.62 -18.28 19.75
C THR A 225 -6.18 -18.23 18.33
N ASP A 226 -7.43 -17.79 18.19
CA ASP A 226 -8.14 -17.62 16.93
C ASP A 226 -7.84 -16.27 16.24
N GLY A 227 -7.01 -15.42 16.84
CA GLY A 227 -6.71 -14.09 16.31
C GLY A 227 -7.90 -13.13 16.37
N LEU A 228 -8.71 -13.23 17.41
CA LEU A 228 -9.87 -12.37 17.66
C LEU A 228 -9.63 -11.46 18.88
N THR A 229 -10.57 -10.55 19.10
CA THR A 229 -10.51 -9.54 20.17
C THR A 229 -11.49 -9.84 21.32
N GLY A 230 -12.50 -10.67 21.07
CA GLY A 230 -13.58 -10.97 22.00
C GLY A 230 -14.72 -9.94 22.00
N LEU A 231 -14.64 -8.92 21.14
CA LEU A 231 -15.74 -8.00 20.86
C LEU A 231 -16.49 -8.49 19.64
N TYR A 232 -17.77 -8.84 19.80
CA TYR A 232 -18.56 -9.52 18.77
C TYR A 232 -18.55 -8.79 17.42
N GLU A 233 -18.78 -7.47 17.43
CA GLU A 233 -18.87 -6.66 16.21
C GLU A 233 -17.51 -6.57 15.49
N VAL A 234 -16.43 -6.45 16.26
CA VAL A 234 -15.05 -6.41 15.74
C VAL A 234 -14.66 -7.79 15.17
N ASP A 235 -14.98 -8.85 15.89
CA ASP A 235 -14.67 -10.22 15.52
C ASP A 235 -15.47 -10.67 14.29
N LEU A 236 -16.72 -10.25 14.17
CA LEU A 236 -17.55 -10.47 12.98
C LEU A 236 -16.93 -9.81 11.74
N TRP A 237 -16.43 -8.58 11.87
CA TRP A 237 -15.72 -7.92 10.78
C TRP A 237 -14.42 -8.65 10.43
N LEU A 238 -13.60 -9.02 11.43
CA LEU A 238 -12.36 -9.78 11.23
C LEU A 238 -12.59 -11.11 10.51
N ARG A 239 -13.61 -11.87 10.91
CA ARG A 239 -14.00 -13.13 10.25
C ARG A 239 -14.48 -12.93 8.81
N THR A 240 -15.05 -11.76 8.50
CA THR A 240 -15.49 -11.42 7.14
C THR A 240 -14.30 -11.08 6.23
N VAL A 241 -13.33 -10.31 6.73
CA VAL A 241 -12.20 -9.83 5.91
C VAL A 241 -10.98 -10.73 5.92
N ASN A 242 -10.81 -11.56 6.97
CA ASN A 242 -9.69 -12.49 7.11
C ASN A 242 -10.14 -13.86 7.66
N PRO A 243 -11.05 -14.58 6.98
CA PRO A 243 -11.58 -15.87 7.47
C PRO A 243 -10.49 -16.94 7.64
N GLY A 244 -9.42 -16.86 6.84
CA GLY A 244 -8.30 -17.80 6.86
C GLY A 244 -7.15 -17.42 7.80
N GLY A 245 -7.26 -16.33 8.58
CA GLY A 245 -6.22 -15.96 9.54
C GLY A 245 -4.86 -15.63 8.91
N LEU A 246 -4.86 -14.93 7.77
CA LEU A 246 -3.62 -14.45 7.14
C LEU A 246 -2.83 -13.59 8.13
N LEU A 247 -1.55 -13.92 8.33
CA LEU A 247 -0.65 -13.17 9.20
C LEU A 247 0.05 -12.02 8.48
N GLN A 248 0.11 -12.06 7.15
CA GLN A 248 0.81 -11.11 6.29
C GLN A 248 0.07 -10.95 4.96
N ALA A 249 0.25 -9.80 4.32
CA ALA A 249 -0.19 -9.59 2.95
C ALA A 249 0.63 -10.48 1.98
N PRO A 250 -0.01 -11.12 0.98
CA PRO A 250 0.70 -11.89 -0.04
C PRO A 250 1.57 -10.98 -0.90
N ARG A 251 2.76 -11.47 -1.28
CA ARG A 251 3.75 -10.70 -2.05
C ARG A 251 4.38 -11.56 -3.13
N VAL A 252 4.58 -10.96 -4.30
CA VAL A 252 5.34 -11.57 -5.41
C VAL A 252 6.60 -10.75 -5.62
N TYR A 253 7.74 -11.44 -5.63
CA TYR A 253 9.05 -10.85 -5.94
C TYR A 253 9.55 -11.41 -7.27
N SER A 254 10.00 -10.53 -8.16
CA SER A 254 10.58 -10.89 -9.45
C SER A 254 12.04 -10.44 -9.47
N PRO A 255 13.02 -11.36 -9.58
CA PRO A 255 14.44 -10.99 -9.66
C PRO A 255 14.75 -10.10 -10.87
N ASP A 256 14.07 -10.34 -11.98
CA ASP A 256 14.32 -9.67 -13.26
C ASP A 256 13.68 -8.27 -13.34
N ARG A 257 12.81 -7.92 -12.40
CA ARG A 257 12.09 -6.64 -12.40
C ARG A 257 12.55 -5.79 -11.23
N ARG A 258 13.43 -4.82 -11.49
CA ARG A 258 13.77 -3.81 -10.50
C ARG A 258 12.59 -2.85 -10.31
N PRO A 259 12.00 -2.75 -9.10
CA PRO A 259 10.94 -1.78 -8.85
C PRO A 259 11.50 -0.36 -8.94
N PRO A 260 10.65 0.65 -9.20
CA PRO A 260 11.08 2.04 -9.15
C PRO A 260 11.61 2.39 -7.76
N ARG A 261 12.51 3.38 -7.71
CA ARG A 261 13.04 3.84 -6.42
C ARG A 261 11.95 4.57 -5.66
N THR A 262 11.80 4.18 -4.40
CA THR A 262 10.86 4.77 -3.45
C THR A 262 11.63 5.67 -2.51
N ILE A 263 11.11 6.86 -2.25
CA ILE A 263 11.66 7.75 -1.22
C ILE A 263 11.16 7.25 0.15
N THR A 264 12.07 6.87 1.05
CA THR A 264 11.73 6.27 2.37
C THR A 264 12.32 7.01 3.57
N GLY A 265 13.00 8.13 3.34
CA GLY A 265 13.64 8.97 4.36
C GLY A 265 13.95 10.35 3.78
N ALA A 266 14.17 11.34 4.65
CA ALA A 266 14.26 12.80 4.43
C ALA A 266 14.42 13.29 2.98
N SER A 267 13.62 14.30 2.63
CA SER A 267 13.58 14.95 1.30
C SER A 267 14.98 15.06 0.70
N TRP A 268 15.18 14.39 -0.42
CA TRP A 268 16.43 14.46 -1.15
C TRP A 268 16.62 15.89 -1.65
N LEU A 269 17.56 16.60 -1.00
CA LEU A 269 18.09 17.94 -1.34
C LEU A 269 17.10 19.11 -1.09
N THR A 270 17.19 19.69 0.12
CA THR A 270 17.04 21.15 0.29
C THR A 270 18.13 21.89 -0.49
#